data_AF-A0A838AFE3-F1
#
_entry.id   AF-A0A838AFE3-F1
#
_cell.length_a   1.000
_cell.length_b   1.000
_cell.length_c   1.000
_cell.angle_alpha   90.00
_cell.angle_beta   90.00
_cell.angle_gamma   90.00
#
_symmetry.space_group_name_H-M   'P 1'
#
loop_
_entity.id
_entity.type
_entity.pdbx_description
1 polymer ?
#
loop_
_entity_poly.entity_id
_entity_poly.type
_entity_poly.pdbx_seq_one_letter_code
_entity_poly.pdbx_strand_id
1 'polypeptide(L)'
;MTVPAVSLAVALAILAPLLRRGYVLTYDMVFTPRQPLLPDSVGIGSSLPRSVPADAVLALATTIVPGDVLQKLILLGALVAGPLGAGRLVPTSSTVIRVIAAVGYGWTPYIAERLVMGHWPYLLAYACLPWIVRFGLAARRGEPRAIPKLVLACVPAVLTPAGGLIATLTALVAAGYRRAPAVGAFAVLLNAPWLAPAVLRPGSALSDPAAVEAFAARGENWAGAVVSVLGLGGFWNADVVPASRTAVLVPVLVLALVVLALLGQRTLAARWGAAPARSLLLLGASGVLLAVLGALPVGQAVLRWLVAGVPGAGLLRDGQKWVALWALPLALGFALAVEAGARYLRTRGARIAVLACAAAAPVVMLPDLAWGAAGRLEPVQYPADWQAVAEHLAEDDRRGDVLTVPMRAFRSFAWNDHRPVHDPAPRYLPRTTVIDDRVTVSGTTIEGEDPRAAAARAVVEDGADAGALADIGIGWVLAEHGTPGRVDGADLDRLHPEHRGRWLSLYRVPGDGSDFTGPDGLTPPAAPVYVAAGSAVVAIALTLLWLVLPRR
;
A
#
# COMPACT_ATOMS: atom_id res chain seq x y z
N MET A 1 -0.83 -29.31 10.18
CA MET A 1 -1.38 -28.80 8.90
C MET A 1 -2.50 -27.76 9.08
N THR A 2 -3.14 -27.67 10.24
CA THR A 2 -4.33 -26.81 10.47
C THR A 2 -4.12 -25.32 10.21
N VAL A 3 -3.06 -24.69 10.74
CA VAL A 3 -2.84 -23.24 10.56
C VAL A 3 -2.69 -22.84 9.09
N PRO A 4 -1.84 -23.50 8.27
CA PRO A 4 -1.82 -23.26 6.82
C PRO A 4 -3.18 -23.37 6.14
N ALA A 5 -3.97 -24.41 6.45
CA ALA A 5 -5.28 -24.61 5.85
C ALA A 5 -6.27 -23.49 6.23
N VAL A 6 -6.26 -23.05 7.49
CA VAL A 6 -7.10 -21.92 7.94
C VAL A 6 -6.64 -20.61 7.29
N SER A 7 -5.34 -20.36 7.17
CA SER A 7 -4.84 -19.15 6.51
C SER A 7 -5.25 -19.10 5.03
N LEU A 8 -5.20 -20.25 4.33
CA LEU A 8 -5.73 -20.35 2.97
C LEU A 8 -7.24 -20.16 2.93
N ALA A 9 -8.00 -20.76 3.85
CA ALA A 9 -9.45 -20.61 3.92
C ALA A 9 -9.86 -19.15 4.17
N VAL A 10 -9.16 -18.41 5.04
CA VAL A 10 -9.35 -16.96 5.25
C VAL A 10 -9.13 -16.21 3.94
N ALA A 11 -8.00 -16.44 3.26
CA ALA A 11 -7.70 -15.76 2.01
C ALA A 11 -8.73 -16.07 0.90
N LEU A 12 -9.16 -17.33 0.77
CA LEU A 12 -10.20 -17.72 -0.18
C LEU A 12 -11.57 -17.14 0.17
N ALA A 13 -11.95 -17.11 1.45
CA ALA A 13 -13.20 -16.50 1.89
C ALA A 13 -13.26 -15.01 1.54
N ILE A 14 -12.11 -14.32 1.50
CA ILE A 14 -12.01 -12.92 1.09
C ILE A 14 -11.95 -12.77 -0.44
N LEU A 15 -11.13 -13.57 -1.12
CA LEU A 15 -10.77 -13.34 -2.53
C LEU A 15 -11.50 -14.21 -3.55
N ALA A 16 -12.29 -15.23 -3.14
CA ALA A 16 -12.89 -16.20 -4.07
C ALA A 16 -13.50 -15.60 -5.36
N PRO A 17 -14.39 -14.58 -5.31
CA PRO A 17 -14.94 -13.99 -6.54
C PRO A 17 -13.93 -13.19 -7.37
N LEU A 18 -12.79 -12.82 -6.77
CA LEU A 18 -11.72 -12.03 -7.41
C LEU A 18 -10.71 -12.91 -8.16
N LEU A 19 -10.76 -14.24 -7.98
CA LEU A 19 -9.81 -15.16 -8.60
C LEU A 19 -10.13 -15.45 -10.08
N ARG A 20 -11.29 -15.01 -10.60
CA ARG A 20 -11.62 -15.10 -12.04
C ARG A 20 -10.69 -14.21 -12.89
N ARG A 21 -10.59 -14.49 -14.19
CA ARG A 21 -9.79 -13.68 -15.13
C ARG A 21 -10.26 -12.22 -15.17
N GLY A 22 -9.31 -11.31 -15.41
CA GLY A 22 -9.53 -9.86 -15.35
C GLY A 22 -8.86 -9.21 -14.14
N TYR A 23 -8.97 -7.89 -14.06
CA TYR A 23 -8.29 -7.02 -13.10
C TYR A 23 -9.28 -6.51 -12.07
N VAL A 24 -8.93 -6.54 -10.80
CA VAL A 24 -9.69 -5.80 -9.79
C VAL A 24 -9.19 -4.37 -9.81
N LEU A 25 -9.98 -3.44 -10.35
CA LEU A 25 -9.59 -2.04 -10.52
C LEU A 25 -10.39 -1.15 -9.57
N THR A 26 -9.72 -0.65 -8.52
CA THR A 26 -10.32 0.23 -7.51
C THR A 26 -9.25 1.09 -6.84
N TYR A 27 -9.52 2.38 -6.70
CA TYR A 27 -8.60 3.42 -6.22
C TYR A 27 -7.16 3.14 -6.69
N ASP A 28 -6.24 2.80 -5.78
CA ASP A 28 -4.82 2.64 -6.11
C ASP A 28 -4.45 1.27 -6.69
N MET A 29 -5.39 0.32 -6.73
CA MET A 29 -5.18 -1.00 -7.32
C MET A 29 -5.38 -0.94 -8.83
N VAL A 30 -4.31 -0.52 -9.49
CA VAL A 30 -4.19 -0.52 -10.95
C VAL A 30 -3.13 -1.53 -11.35
N PHE A 31 -3.58 -2.63 -11.93
CA PHE A 31 -2.73 -3.59 -12.63
C PHE A 31 -3.08 -3.53 -14.11
N THR A 32 -2.09 -3.76 -14.97
CA THR A 32 -2.23 -3.74 -16.42
C THR A 32 -1.74 -5.07 -17.00
N PRO A 33 -2.14 -5.46 -18.23
CA PRO A 33 -1.71 -6.71 -18.83
C PRO A 33 -0.20 -6.87 -18.88
N ARG A 34 0.48 -5.80 -19.28
CA ARG A 34 1.94 -5.65 -19.27
C ARG A 34 2.25 -4.23 -18.83
N GLN A 35 2.92 -4.11 -17.68
CA GLN A 35 3.34 -2.80 -17.19
C GLN A 35 4.71 -2.46 -17.82
N PRO A 36 4.85 -1.33 -18.53
CA PRO A 36 6.14 -0.93 -19.08
C PRO A 36 7.08 -0.43 -17.97
N LEU A 37 8.38 -0.65 -18.16
CA LEU A 37 9.40 -0.13 -17.26
C LEU A 37 9.76 1.29 -17.70
N LEU A 38 9.16 2.27 -17.04
CA LEU A 38 9.29 3.70 -17.37
C LEU A 38 10.20 4.44 -16.37
N PRO A 39 10.68 5.66 -16.71
CA PRO A 39 11.46 6.51 -15.82
C PRO A 39 10.88 6.65 -14.39
N ASP A 40 9.57 6.90 -14.26
CA ASP A 40 8.89 7.00 -12.96
C ASP A 40 8.95 5.69 -12.15
N SER A 41 8.97 4.52 -12.82
CA SER A 41 8.96 3.22 -12.15
C SER A 41 10.20 2.98 -11.28
N VAL A 42 11.33 3.59 -11.65
CA VAL A 42 12.61 3.52 -10.92
C VAL A 42 12.93 4.81 -10.18
N GLY A 43 12.06 5.82 -10.25
CA GLY A 43 12.20 7.09 -9.53
C GLY A 43 13.03 8.16 -10.23
N ILE A 44 13.21 8.08 -11.55
CA ILE A 44 13.90 9.11 -12.33
C ILE A 44 12.94 9.99 -13.15
N GLY A 45 11.63 9.88 -12.90
CA GLY A 45 10.64 10.78 -13.49
C GLY A 45 10.37 12.01 -12.62
N SER A 46 9.43 12.86 -13.08
CA SER A 46 9.13 14.13 -12.42
C SER A 46 8.33 13.96 -11.15
N SER A 47 7.62 12.84 -10.96
CA SER A 47 6.73 12.59 -9.82
C SER A 47 7.47 12.21 -8.53
N LEU A 48 6.81 12.26 -7.36
CA LEU A 48 7.41 11.72 -6.13
C LEU A 48 7.48 10.19 -6.20
N PRO A 49 8.57 9.57 -5.69
CA PRO A 49 8.80 8.11 -5.75
C PRO A 49 7.95 7.32 -4.74
N ARG A 50 6.63 7.54 -4.73
CA ARG A 50 5.67 6.91 -3.80
C ARG A 50 5.47 5.42 -4.08
N SER A 51 5.62 5.03 -5.35
CA SER A 51 5.46 3.66 -5.86
C SER A 51 6.79 3.03 -6.27
N VAL A 52 7.92 3.63 -5.90
CA VAL A 52 9.25 3.06 -6.17
C VAL A 52 9.65 2.19 -4.98
N PRO A 53 10.13 0.94 -5.19
CA PRO A 53 10.29 0.24 -6.46
C PRO A 53 9.10 -0.64 -6.87
N ALA A 54 7.90 -0.51 -6.26
CA ALA A 54 6.72 -1.32 -6.61
C ALA A 54 6.45 -1.37 -8.12
N ASP A 55 6.43 -0.22 -8.80
CA ASP A 55 6.14 -0.14 -10.23
C ASP A 55 7.24 -0.82 -11.08
N ALA A 56 8.52 -0.64 -10.73
CA ALA A 56 9.61 -1.37 -11.40
C ALA A 56 9.51 -2.89 -11.19
N VAL A 57 9.15 -3.33 -9.97
CA VAL A 57 8.96 -4.75 -9.67
C VAL A 57 7.79 -5.33 -10.48
N LEU A 58 6.67 -4.60 -10.59
CA LEU A 58 5.54 -5.02 -11.42
C LEU A 58 5.89 -5.03 -12.91
N ALA A 59 6.59 -4.01 -13.41
CA ALA A 59 7.04 -3.96 -14.80
C ALA A 59 7.91 -5.16 -15.16
N LEU A 60 8.88 -5.52 -14.29
CA LEU A 60 9.71 -6.70 -14.50
C LEU A 60 8.92 -8.01 -14.38
N ALA A 61 8.05 -8.14 -13.37
CA ALA A 61 7.28 -9.37 -13.16
C ALA A 61 6.26 -9.63 -14.28
N THR A 62 5.66 -8.57 -14.85
CA THR A 62 4.69 -8.69 -15.95
C THR A 62 5.31 -9.07 -17.29
N THR A 63 6.65 -9.11 -17.40
CA THR A 63 7.33 -9.72 -18.56
C THR A 63 7.20 -11.24 -18.60
N ILE A 64 6.95 -11.88 -17.46
CA ILE A 64 6.92 -13.34 -17.31
C ILE A 64 5.52 -13.84 -16.96
N VAL A 65 4.79 -13.09 -16.13
CA VAL A 65 3.47 -13.47 -15.62
C VAL A 65 2.44 -12.43 -16.03
N PRO A 66 1.30 -12.81 -16.65
CA PRO A 66 0.25 -11.86 -16.98
C PRO A 66 -0.18 -11.04 -15.76
N GLY A 67 -0.38 -9.73 -15.93
CA GLY A 67 -0.63 -8.82 -14.80
C GLY A 67 -1.86 -9.19 -13.96
N ASP A 68 -2.91 -9.74 -14.59
CA ASP A 68 -4.11 -10.18 -13.89
C ASP A 68 -3.86 -11.39 -12.97
N VAL A 69 -2.97 -12.29 -13.36
CA VAL A 69 -2.52 -13.43 -12.55
C VAL A 69 -1.59 -12.94 -11.44
N LEU A 70 -0.66 -12.06 -11.77
CA LEU A 70 0.28 -11.48 -10.82
C LEU A 70 -0.46 -10.77 -9.67
N GLN A 71 -1.48 -9.96 -9.99
CA GLN A 71 -2.35 -9.31 -9.00
C GLN A 71 -2.91 -10.33 -7.99
N LYS A 72 -3.50 -11.42 -8.50
CA LYS A 72 -4.13 -12.46 -7.66
C LYS A 72 -3.11 -13.20 -6.81
N LEU A 73 -1.93 -13.51 -7.37
CA LEU A 73 -0.84 -14.14 -6.63
C LEU A 73 -0.34 -13.25 -5.49
N ILE A 74 -0.20 -11.95 -5.72
CA ILE A 74 0.21 -10.98 -4.69
C ILE A 74 -0.85 -10.90 -3.58
N LEU A 75 -2.12 -10.71 -3.92
CA LEU A 75 -3.20 -10.61 -2.94
C LEU A 75 -3.37 -11.90 -2.13
N LEU A 76 -3.41 -13.04 -2.81
CA LEU A 76 -3.50 -14.36 -2.16
C LEU A 76 -2.27 -14.62 -1.28
N GLY A 77 -1.08 -14.31 -1.78
CA GLY A 77 0.18 -14.42 -1.05
C GLY A 77 0.17 -13.61 0.24
N ALA A 78 -0.24 -12.34 0.18
CA ALA A 78 -0.35 -11.46 1.35
C ALA A 78 -1.34 -12.02 2.40
N LEU A 79 -2.55 -12.37 1.96
CA LEU A 79 -3.63 -12.83 2.84
C LEU A 79 -3.40 -14.25 3.40
N VAL A 80 -2.51 -15.04 2.78
CA VAL A 80 -2.06 -16.31 3.38
C VAL A 80 -0.86 -16.08 4.31
N ALA A 81 0.14 -15.33 3.87
CA ALA A 81 1.41 -15.19 4.58
C ALA A 81 1.25 -14.48 5.93
N GLY A 82 0.43 -13.43 6.02
CA GLY A 82 0.19 -12.70 7.26
C GLY A 82 -0.40 -13.58 8.37
N PRO A 83 -1.61 -14.15 8.17
CA PRO A 83 -2.27 -15.03 9.15
C PRO A 83 -1.41 -16.22 9.55
N LEU A 84 -0.75 -16.83 8.56
CA LEU A 84 0.14 -17.95 8.77
C LEU A 84 1.35 -17.57 9.63
N GLY A 85 1.91 -16.39 9.40
CA GLY A 85 2.98 -15.81 10.20
C GLY A 85 2.53 -15.59 11.65
N ALA A 86 1.38 -14.94 11.86
CA ALA A 86 0.85 -14.66 13.20
C ALA A 86 0.57 -15.94 14.00
N GLY A 87 -0.08 -16.93 13.38
CA GLY A 87 -0.33 -18.24 13.99
C GLY A 87 0.95 -19.06 14.26
N ARG A 88 2.05 -18.80 13.53
CA ARG A 88 3.35 -19.40 13.84
C ARG A 88 4.14 -18.63 14.88
N LEU A 89 3.93 -17.32 14.98
CA LEU A 89 4.64 -16.44 15.89
C LEU A 89 4.12 -16.54 17.32
N VAL A 90 2.81 -16.71 17.53
CA VAL A 90 2.23 -16.81 18.88
C VAL A 90 2.88 -17.95 19.69
N PRO A 91 3.45 -17.68 20.87
CA PRO A 91 4.28 -18.65 21.59
C PRO A 91 3.43 -19.66 22.37
N THR A 92 2.69 -20.54 21.69
CA THR A 92 1.80 -21.54 22.32
C THR A 92 2.00 -22.93 21.72
N SER A 93 1.70 -23.96 22.51
CA SER A 93 1.59 -25.36 22.06
C SER A 93 0.21 -25.69 21.48
N SER A 94 -0.82 -24.88 21.75
CA SER A 94 -2.19 -25.15 21.32
C SER A 94 -2.44 -24.74 19.88
N THR A 95 -2.79 -25.69 19.03
CA THR A 95 -3.16 -25.42 17.63
C THR A 95 -4.35 -24.47 17.50
N VAL A 96 -5.33 -24.54 18.41
CA VAL A 96 -6.51 -23.66 18.39
C VAL A 96 -6.12 -22.21 18.69
N ILE A 97 -5.20 -21.97 19.61
CA ILE A 97 -4.71 -20.60 19.91
C ILE A 97 -3.93 -20.04 18.72
N ARG A 98 -3.19 -20.89 18.00
CA ARG A 98 -2.54 -20.49 16.73
C ARG A 98 -3.55 -20.10 15.66
N VAL A 99 -4.68 -20.81 15.59
CA VAL A 99 -5.80 -20.47 14.69
C VAL A 99 -6.42 -19.12 15.09
N ILE A 100 -6.68 -18.89 16.38
CA ILE A 100 -7.22 -17.60 16.85
C ILE A 100 -6.28 -16.44 16.50
N ALA A 101 -4.96 -16.60 16.70
CA ALA A 101 -3.98 -15.59 16.31
C ALA A 101 -3.95 -15.38 14.78
N ALA A 102 -4.06 -16.45 13.99
CA ALA A 102 -4.08 -16.36 12.54
C ALA A 102 -5.32 -15.62 12.02
N VAL A 103 -6.53 -16.01 12.48
CA VAL A 103 -7.79 -15.38 12.06
C VAL A 103 -7.86 -13.94 12.57
N GLY A 104 -7.51 -13.69 13.84
CA GLY A 104 -7.52 -12.34 14.42
C GLY A 104 -6.53 -11.38 13.75
N TYR A 105 -5.47 -11.88 13.12
CA TYR A 105 -4.55 -11.06 12.32
C TYR A 105 -4.98 -10.92 10.85
N GLY A 106 -5.66 -11.94 10.32
CA GLY A 106 -6.05 -12.05 8.91
C GLY A 106 -7.41 -11.51 8.53
N TRP A 107 -8.25 -11.23 9.51
CA TRP A 107 -9.61 -10.74 9.31
C TRP A 107 -9.80 -9.46 10.12
N THR A 108 -9.30 -8.34 9.59
CA THR A 108 -9.24 -7.07 10.30
C THR A 108 -9.81 -5.93 9.44
N PRO A 109 -10.30 -4.84 10.08
CA PRO A 109 -10.72 -3.64 9.35
C PRO A 109 -9.58 -3.06 8.50
N TYR A 110 -8.34 -3.10 8.98
CA TYR A 110 -7.15 -2.68 8.22
C TYR A 110 -7.04 -3.41 6.88
N ILE A 111 -7.23 -4.74 6.87
CA ILE A 111 -7.21 -5.52 5.62
C ILE A 111 -8.37 -5.11 4.72
N ALA A 112 -9.58 -4.96 5.27
CA ALA A 112 -10.76 -4.59 4.50
C ALA A 112 -10.61 -3.23 3.81
N GLU A 113 -10.30 -2.20 4.59
CA GLU A 113 -10.13 -0.83 4.12
C GLU A 113 -8.99 -0.73 3.09
N ARG A 114 -7.84 -1.37 3.35
CA ARG A 114 -6.68 -1.33 2.44
C ARG A 114 -6.92 -2.18 1.18
N LEU A 115 -7.69 -3.26 1.25
CA LEU A 115 -8.04 -4.06 0.07
C LEU A 115 -8.97 -3.28 -0.87
N VAL A 116 -10.01 -2.64 -0.32
CA VAL A 116 -10.97 -1.85 -1.12
C VAL A 116 -10.32 -0.58 -1.68
N MET A 117 -9.48 0.10 -0.89
CA MET A 117 -8.66 1.23 -1.36
C MET A 117 -7.57 0.80 -2.37
N GLY A 118 -7.35 -0.51 -2.55
CA GLY A 118 -6.39 -1.00 -3.52
C GLY A 118 -4.92 -0.86 -3.10
N HIS A 119 -4.68 -0.68 -1.81
CA HIS A 119 -3.40 -0.51 -1.15
C HIS A 119 -2.62 -1.83 -0.98
N TRP A 120 -2.46 -2.60 -2.07
CA TRP A 120 -1.83 -3.92 -2.04
C TRP A 120 -0.38 -3.95 -1.51
N PRO A 121 0.50 -2.94 -1.70
CA PRO A 121 1.83 -2.98 -1.11
C PRO A 121 1.78 -2.88 0.42
N TYR A 122 0.80 -2.17 0.97
CA TYR A 122 0.60 -2.12 2.42
C TYR A 122 0.06 -3.43 2.98
N LEU A 123 -0.71 -4.20 2.20
CA LEU A 123 -1.10 -5.56 2.57
C LEU A 123 0.10 -6.51 2.61
N LEU A 124 1.05 -6.38 1.66
CA LEU A 124 2.32 -7.11 1.70
C LEU A 124 3.16 -6.73 2.92
N ALA A 125 3.34 -5.43 3.17
CA ALA A 125 4.09 -4.94 4.33
C ALA A 125 3.48 -5.44 5.65
N TYR A 126 2.15 -5.41 5.76
CA TYR A 126 1.41 -6.00 6.87
C TYR A 126 1.68 -7.50 6.98
N ALA A 127 1.52 -8.25 5.89
CA ALA A 127 1.76 -9.71 5.89
C ALA A 127 3.19 -10.09 6.31
N CYS A 128 4.18 -9.23 6.07
CA CYS A 128 5.57 -9.43 6.47
C CYS A 128 5.82 -9.30 7.98
N LEU A 129 5.07 -8.46 8.70
CA LEU A 129 5.35 -8.13 10.11
C LEU A 129 5.55 -9.36 11.00
N PRO A 130 4.68 -10.39 11.00
CA PRO A 130 4.89 -11.55 11.87
C PRO A 130 6.20 -12.30 11.56
N TRP A 131 6.63 -12.31 10.30
CA TRP A 131 7.88 -12.95 9.89
C TRP A 131 9.09 -12.12 10.29
N ILE A 132 9.01 -10.79 10.13
CA ILE A 132 10.02 -9.85 10.60
C ILE A 132 10.22 -9.98 12.11
N VAL A 133 9.15 -10.00 12.90
CA VAL A 133 9.24 -10.19 14.35
C VAL A 133 9.84 -11.56 14.68
N ARG A 134 9.39 -12.63 14.01
CA ARG A 134 9.90 -13.99 14.25
C ARG A 134 11.41 -14.08 14.03
N PHE A 135 11.91 -13.57 12.90
CA PHE A 135 13.33 -13.62 12.55
C PHE A 135 14.16 -12.58 13.30
N GLY A 136 13.58 -11.43 13.65
CA GLY A 136 14.21 -10.46 14.54
C GLY A 136 14.44 -11.05 15.93
N LEU A 137 13.45 -11.73 16.51
CA LEU A 137 13.62 -12.44 17.78
C LEU A 137 14.67 -13.56 17.69
N ALA A 138 14.74 -14.28 16.57
CA ALA A 138 15.79 -15.26 16.32
C ALA A 138 17.19 -14.60 16.25
N ALA A 139 17.30 -13.45 15.59
CA ALA A 139 18.55 -12.69 15.50
C ALA A 139 18.98 -12.13 16.85
N ARG A 140 18.02 -11.71 17.67
CA ARG A 140 18.22 -11.29 19.06
C ARG A 140 18.81 -12.42 19.90
N ARG A 141 18.34 -13.66 19.71
CA ARG A 141 18.86 -14.88 20.36
C ARG A 141 20.18 -15.38 19.77
N GLY A 142 20.69 -14.76 18.71
CA GLY A 142 21.92 -15.20 18.05
C GLY A 142 21.74 -16.49 17.22
N GLU A 143 20.52 -16.82 16.81
CA GLU A 143 20.28 -18.01 15.99
C GLU A 143 21.00 -17.89 14.63
N PRO A 144 21.64 -18.97 14.15
CA PRO A 144 22.31 -18.94 12.86
C PRO A 144 21.35 -18.66 11.71
N ARG A 145 21.81 -17.90 10.71
CA ARG A 145 21.01 -17.47 9.53
C ARG A 145 19.74 -16.68 9.89
N ALA A 146 19.61 -16.13 11.10
CA ALA A 146 18.45 -15.31 11.44
C ALA A 146 18.45 -13.95 10.74
N ILE A 147 19.61 -13.30 10.62
CA ILE A 147 19.76 -12.02 9.90
C ILE A 147 19.35 -12.13 8.43
N PRO A 148 19.85 -13.08 7.62
CA PRO A 148 19.45 -13.15 6.22
C PRO A 148 17.96 -13.47 6.06
N LYS A 149 17.38 -14.31 6.93
CA LYS A 149 15.93 -14.54 6.95
C LYS A 149 15.13 -13.28 7.31
N LEU A 150 15.64 -12.46 8.24
CA LEU A 150 15.06 -11.17 8.60
C LEU A 150 15.09 -10.21 7.40
N VAL A 151 16.22 -10.09 6.72
CA VAL A 151 16.37 -9.27 5.51
C VAL A 151 15.34 -9.68 4.45
N LEU A 152 15.25 -10.98 4.14
CA LEU A 152 14.26 -11.46 3.16
C LEU A 152 12.82 -11.24 3.58
N ALA A 153 12.51 -11.29 4.88
CA ALA A 153 11.17 -10.98 5.38
C ALA A 153 10.81 -9.49 5.21
N CYS A 154 11.80 -8.59 5.13
CA CYS A 154 11.58 -7.17 4.88
C CYS A 154 11.38 -6.84 3.39
N VAL A 155 11.91 -7.64 2.46
CA VAL A 155 11.94 -7.33 1.01
C VAL A 155 10.56 -6.99 0.42
N PRO A 156 9.47 -7.76 0.68
CA PRO A 156 8.17 -7.39 0.10
C PRO A 156 7.57 -6.11 0.71
N ALA A 157 8.00 -5.72 1.91
CA ALA A 157 7.49 -4.54 2.59
C ALA A 157 8.11 -3.24 2.06
N VAL A 158 9.33 -3.28 1.51
CA VAL A 158 10.04 -2.08 1.01
C VAL A 158 9.57 -1.61 -0.38
N LEU A 159 8.52 -2.23 -0.93
CA LEU A 159 7.90 -1.81 -2.20
C LEU A 159 7.32 -0.39 -2.14
N THR A 160 7.09 0.15 -0.95
CA THR A 160 6.70 1.55 -0.72
C THR A 160 7.52 2.17 0.39
N PRO A 161 7.69 3.51 0.41
CA PRO A 161 8.41 4.20 1.48
C PRO A 161 7.88 3.89 2.89
N ALA A 162 6.56 4.01 3.09
CA ALA A 162 5.96 3.77 4.39
C ALA A 162 5.99 2.28 4.79
N GLY A 163 5.81 1.34 3.85
CA GLY A 163 5.97 -0.08 4.11
C GLY A 163 7.39 -0.42 4.56
N GLY A 164 8.40 0.19 3.93
CA GLY A 164 9.80 0.01 4.28
C GLY A 164 10.17 0.57 5.64
N LEU A 165 9.60 1.72 6.03
CA LEU A 165 9.74 2.28 7.38
C LEU A 165 9.09 1.38 8.44
N ILE A 166 7.86 0.90 8.20
CA ILE A 166 7.15 -0.02 9.10
C ILE A 166 7.98 -1.30 9.31
N ALA A 167 8.52 -1.88 8.24
CA ALA A 167 9.38 -3.06 8.30
C ALA A 167 10.68 -2.79 9.08
N THR A 168 11.33 -1.65 8.83
CA THR A 168 12.57 -1.24 9.50
C THR A 168 12.36 -1.07 11.00
N LEU A 169 11.34 -0.33 11.42
CA LEU A 169 11.01 -0.13 12.83
C LEU A 169 10.70 -1.47 13.52
N THR A 170 9.93 -2.33 12.87
CA THR A 170 9.60 -3.67 13.38
C THR A 170 10.85 -4.54 13.52
N ALA A 171 11.75 -4.51 12.54
CA ALA A 171 13.00 -5.27 12.55
C ALA A 171 13.95 -4.80 13.66
N LEU A 172 14.12 -3.48 13.83
CA LEU A 172 14.95 -2.89 14.88
C LEU A 172 14.45 -3.27 16.27
N VAL A 173 13.14 -3.13 16.50
CA VAL A 173 12.49 -3.49 17.77
C VAL A 173 12.61 -4.99 18.04
N ALA A 174 12.36 -5.85 17.05
CA ALA A 174 12.43 -7.29 17.23
C ALA A 174 13.86 -7.79 17.48
N ALA A 175 14.84 -7.33 16.68
CA ALA A 175 16.23 -7.74 16.77
C ALA A 175 16.97 -7.15 17.99
N GLY A 176 16.53 -5.99 18.47
CA GLY A 176 17.09 -5.30 19.64
C GLY A 176 18.40 -4.55 19.35
N TYR A 177 18.82 -3.72 20.32
CA TYR A 177 19.91 -2.76 20.15
C TYR A 177 21.25 -3.36 19.69
N ARG A 178 21.59 -4.57 20.15
CA ARG A 178 22.85 -5.26 19.77
C ARG A 178 22.92 -5.60 18.27
N ARG A 179 21.77 -5.71 17.60
CA ARG A 179 21.67 -5.99 16.16
C ARG A 179 21.27 -4.76 15.35
N ALA A 180 21.03 -3.62 16.01
CA ALA A 180 20.59 -2.39 15.36
C ALA A 180 21.56 -1.90 14.26
N PRO A 181 22.89 -1.97 14.40
CA PRO A 181 23.79 -1.57 13.30
C PRO A 181 23.60 -2.43 12.04
N ALA A 182 23.52 -3.76 12.20
CA ALA A 182 23.32 -4.68 11.07
C ALA A 182 21.94 -4.50 10.42
N VAL A 183 20.88 -4.38 11.24
CA VAL A 183 19.51 -4.14 10.75
C VAL A 183 19.42 -2.78 10.07
N GLY A 184 20.05 -1.74 10.63
CA GLY A 184 20.11 -0.40 10.05
C GLY A 184 20.81 -0.38 8.70
N ALA A 185 21.96 -1.05 8.57
CA ALA A 185 22.66 -1.16 7.30
C ALA A 185 21.80 -1.79 6.20
N PHE A 186 21.13 -2.92 6.48
CA PHE A 186 20.22 -3.53 5.51
C PHE A 186 18.96 -2.69 5.26
N ALA A 187 18.43 -2.00 6.28
CA ALA A 187 17.30 -1.12 6.10
C ALA A 187 17.64 0.03 5.14
N VAL A 188 18.82 0.64 5.26
CA VAL A 188 19.28 1.67 4.32
C VAL A 188 19.39 1.09 2.91
N LEU A 189 20.04 -0.07 2.73
CA LEU A 189 20.19 -0.69 1.42
C LEU A 189 18.84 -1.06 0.78
N LEU A 190 17.92 -1.64 1.53
CA LEU A 190 16.61 -2.05 1.00
C LEU A 190 15.69 -0.86 0.69
N ASN A 191 15.84 0.26 1.41
CA ASN A 191 15.06 1.49 1.17
C ASN A 191 15.75 2.47 0.22
N ALA A 192 17.02 2.22 -0.14
CA ALA A 192 17.77 3.03 -1.09
C ALA A 192 17.03 3.33 -2.41
N PRO A 193 16.26 2.39 -3.02
CA PRO A 193 15.60 2.63 -4.30
C PRO A 193 14.62 3.81 -4.29
N TRP A 194 13.95 4.08 -3.17
CA TRP A 194 13.04 5.23 -3.05
C TRP A 194 13.69 6.40 -2.28
N LEU A 195 14.63 6.13 -1.38
CA LEU A 195 15.34 7.17 -0.64
C LEU A 195 16.21 8.03 -1.56
N ALA A 196 16.96 7.41 -2.47
CA ALA A 196 17.84 8.13 -3.38
C ALA A 196 17.08 9.13 -4.26
N PRO A 197 16.04 8.75 -5.02
CA PRO A 197 15.29 9.72 -5.80
C PRO A 197 14.54 10.74 -4.94
N ALA A 198 14.08 10.38 -3.74
CA ALA A 198 13.41 11.34 -2.85
C ALA A 198 14.35 12.44 -2.32
N VAL A 199 15.61 12.10 -2.05
CA VAL A 199 16.62 13.05 -1.53
C VAL A 199 17.29 13.86 -2.65
N LEU A 200 17.49 13.26 -3.81
CA LEU A 200 18.21 13.87 -4.93
C LEU A 200 17.30 14.64 -5.91
N ARG A 201 15.99 14.63 -5.69
CA ARG A 201 15.01 15.35 -6.50
C ARG A 201 15.24 16.87 -6.43
N PRO A 202 15.20 17.57 -7.57
CA PRO A 202 15.12 19.03 -7.60
C PRO A 202 13.76 19.55 -7.07
N GLY A 203 13.78 20.60 -6.25
CA GLY A 203 12.57 21.23 -5.72
C GLY A 203 12.13 20.73 -4.34
N SER A 204 10.99 21.23 -3.86
CA SER A 204 10.52 20.98 -2.50
C SER A 204 9.74 19.66 -2.40
N ALA A 205 10.15 18.75 -1.50
CA ALA A 205 9.36 17.56 -1.12
C ALA A 205 8.39 17.86 0.05
N LEU A 206 7.78 19.05 -0.02
CA LEU A 206 6.77 19.52 0.92
C LEU A 206 5.38 19.06 0.46
N SER A 207 4.42 19.07 1.36
CA SER A 207 3.03 18.73 1.05
C SER A 207 2.09 19.83 1.50
N ASP A 208 0.97 19.95 0.80
CA ASP A 208 -0.13 20.83 1.20
C ASP A 208 -0.59 20.53 2.64
N PRO A 209 -0.57 21.51 3.56
CA PRO A 209 -1.07 21.34 4.92
C PRO A 209 -2.52 20.89 5.02
N ALA A 210 -3.36 21.21 4.03
CA ALA A 210 -4.75 20.74 3.98
C ALA A 210 -4.84 19.21 3.90
N ALA A 211 -3.80 18.55 3.38
CA ALA A 211 -3.72 17.10 3.28
C ALA A 211 -3.76 16.42 4.67
N VAL A 212 -3.28 17.09 5.73
CA VAL A 212 -3.30 16.53 7.09
C VAL A 212 -4.72 16.31 7.57
N GLU A 213 -5.62 17.25 7.31
CA GLU A 213 -7.03 17.14 7.70
C GLU A 213 -7.78 16.18 6.78
N ALA A 214 -7.54 16.28 5.47
CA ALA A 214 -8.18 15.44 4.47
C ALA A 214 -7.90 13.94 4.70
N PHE A 215 -6.67 13.59 5.10
CA PHE A 215 -6.22 12.22 5.33
C PHE A 215 -6.16 11.82 6.81
N ALA A 216 -6.68 12.64 7.71
CA ALA A 216 -6.79 12.31 9.14
C ALA A 216 -7.69 11.09 9.37
N ALA A 217 -7.33 10.24 10.33
CA ALA A 217 -8.16 9.11 10.73
C ALA A 217 -9.55 9.59 11.20
N ARG A 218 -10.60 8.88 10.77
CA ARG A 218 -11.99 9.23 11.08
C ARG A 218 -12.63 8.20 11.99
N GLY A 219 -13.68 8.62 12.70
CA GLY A 219 -14.52 7.70 13.46
C GLY A 219 -15.43 6.92 12.53
N GLU A 220 -15.49 5.60 12.68
CA GLU A 220 -16.43 4.74 11.95
C GLU A 220 -17.84 4.75 12.58
N ASN A 221 -17.96 5.26 13.81
CA ASN A 221 -19.17 5.28 14.63
C ASN A 221 -19.05 6.33 15.76
N TRP A 222 -19.99 6.29 16.71
CA TRP A 222 -20.10 7.25 17.82
C TRP A 222 -18.87 7.36 18.74
N ALA A 223 -17.96 6.38 18.73
CA ALA A 223 -16.78 6.37 19.61
C ALA A 223 -15.56 7.14 19.05
N GLY A 224 -15.68 7.68 17.83
CA GLY A 224 -14.65 8.53 17.22
C GLY A 224 -13.42 7.78 16.69
N ALA A 225 -12.45 8.55 16.20
CA ALA A 225 -11.28 8.03 15.49
C ALA A 225 -10.39 7.15 16.38
N VAL A 226 -10.22 7.50 17.65
CA VAL A 226 -9.32 6.77 18.56
C VAL A 226 -9.76 5.32 18.75
N VAL A 227 -11.05 5.09 19.03
CA VAL A 227 -11.57 3.72 19.20
C VAL A 227 -11.58 2.96 17.87
N SER A 228 -11.86 3.65 16.76
CA SER A 228 -11.79 3.07 15.41
C SER A 228 -10.37 2.55 15.10
N VAL A 229 -9.35 3.38 15.33
CA VAL A 229 -7.93 3.03 15.14
C VAL A 229 -7.48 1.93 16.10
N LEU A 230 -7.91 1.94 17.37
CA LEU A 230 -7.63 0.84 18.30
C LEU A 230 -8.17 -0.52 17.80
N GLY A 231 -9.26 -0.50 17.04
CA GLY A 231 -9.83 -1.64 16.34
C GLY A 231 -9.20 -1.95 14.97
N LEU A 232 -8.09 -1.29 14.61
CA LEU A 232 -7.41 -1.34 13.32
C LEU A 232 -8.20 -0.72 12.14
N GLY A 233 -9.27 0.03 12.40
CA GLY A 233 -10.03 0.75 11.38
C GLY A 233 -9.68 2.24 11.36
N GLY A 234 -10.67 3.06 11.04
CA GLY A 234 -10.59 4.52 11.10
C GLY A 234 -9.98 5.15 9.85
N PHE A 235 -10.19 4.54 8.69
CA PHE A 235 -9.79 5.10 7.40
C PHE A 235 -10.45 6.46 7.14
N TRP A 236 -9.75 7.34 6.44
CA TRP A 236 -10.23 8.70 6.14
C TRP A 236 -11.30 8.73 5.05
N ASN A 237 -11.24 7.80 4.10
CA ASN A 237 -12.22 7.62 3.04
C ASN A 237 -13.40 6.77 3.55
N ALA A 238 -14.57 7.38 3.74
CA ALA A 238 -15.75 6.68 4.22
C ALA A 238 -16.23 5.57 3.27
N ASP A 239 -15.95 5.70 1.96
CA ASP A 239 -16.37 4.70 0.98
C ASP A 239 -15.71 3.36 1.25
N VAL A 240 -14.50 3.29 1.80
CA VAL A 240 -13.81 2.00 2.02
C VAL A 240 -14.15 1.36 3.37
N VAL A 241 -14.88 2.06 4.23
CA VAL A 241 -15.25 1.58 5.57
C VAL A 241 -16.35 0.51 5.46
N PRO A 242 -16.15 -0.70 6.00
CA PRO A 242 -17.18 -1.74 5.98
C PRO A 242 -18.41 -1.36 6.81
N ALA A 243 -19.61 -1.66 6.30
CA ALA A 243 -20.86 -1.28 6.94
C ALA A 243 -21.01 -1.84 8.37
N SER A 244 -20.55 -3.06 8.60
CA SER A 244 -20.58 -3.71 9.93
C SER A 244 -19.84 -2.93 11.01
N ARG A 245 -18.89 -2.05 10.64
CA ARG A 245 -18.11 -1.21 11.57
C ARG A 245 -18.90 -0.05 12.17
N THR A 246 -20.00 0.32 11.52
CA THR A 246 -20.88 1.42 11.95
C THR A 246 -21.84 1.01 13.07
N ALA A 247 -21.97 -0.29 13.34
CA ALA A 247 -22.91 -0.80 14.32
C ALA A 247 -22.60 -0.31 15.76
N VAL A 248 -23.66 0.02 16.50
CA VAL A 248 -23.59 0.67 17.83
C VAL A 248 -22.76 -0.11 18.86
N LEU A 249 -22.74 -1.44 18.75
CA LEU A 249 -22.02 -2.31 19.69
C LEU A 249 -20.51 -2.43 19.38
N VAL A 250 -20.07 -2.07 18.17
CA VAL A 250 -18.69 -2.24 17.71
C VAL A 250 -17.67 -1.58 18.65
N PRO A 251 -17.86 -0.34 19.13
CA PRO A 251 -16.93 0.28 20.09
C PRO A 251 -16.72 -0.54 21.36
N VAL A 252 -17.79 -1.10 21.92
CA VAL A 252 -17.72 -1.91 23.14
C VAL A 252 -16.92 -3.18 22.88
N LEU A 253 -17.15 -3.84 21.74
CA LEU A 253 -16.42 -5.04 21.34
C LEU A 253 -14.94 -4.75 21.05
N VAL A 254 -14.64 -3.62 20.41
CA VAL A 254 -13.26 -3.17 20.17
C VAL A 254 -12.54 -2.91 21.50
N LEU A 255 -13.17 -2.19 22.44
CA LEU A 255 -12.58 -1.94 23.75
C LEU A 255 -12.37 -3.25 24.54
N ALA A 256 -13.33 -4.17 24.49
CA ALA A 256 -13.18 -5.49 25.10
C ALA A 256 -12.01 -6.28 24.48
N LEU A 257 -11.89 -6.27 23.15
CA LEU A 257 -10.79 -6.90 22.42
C LEU A 257 -9.43 -6.29 22.83
N VAL A 258 -9.34 -4.96 22.90
CA VAL A 258 -8.13 -4.24 23.31
C VAL A 258 -7.75 -4.60 24.75
N VAL A 259 -8.71 -4.58 25.69
CA VAL A 259 -8.46 -4.96 27.09
C VAL A 259 -7.96 -6.40 27.19
N LEU A 260 -8.62 -7.34 26.50
CA LEU A 260 -8.16 -8.73 26.44
C LEU A 260 -6.75 -8.81 25.87
N ALA A 261 -6.48 -8.11 24.76
CA ALA A 261 -5.15 -8.11 24.16
C ALA A 261 -4.06 -7.56 25.08
N LEU A 262 -4.35 -6.49 25.83
CA LEU A 262 -3.45 -5.91 26.83
C LEU A 262 -3.19 -6.88 28.00
N LEU A 263 -4.22 -7.59 28.48
CA LEU A 263 -4.07 -8.63 29.50
C LEU A 263 -3.18 -9.78 28.99
N GLY A 264 -3.34 -10.17 27.73
CA GLY A 264 -2.53 -11.20 27.08
C GLY A 264 -1.05 -10.83 26.93
N GLN A 265 -0.70 -9.54 26.94
CA GLN A 265 0.70 -9.09 26.89
C GLN A 265 1.51 -9.58 28.10
N ARG A 266 0.87 -9.82 29.25
CA ARG A 266 1.53 -10.41 30.42
C ARG A 266 2.03 -11.83 30.12
N THR A 267 1.21 -12.63 29.45
CA THR A 267 1.58 -13.97 29.00
C THR A 267 2.65 -13.91 27.92
N LEU A 268 2.57 -12.93 27.00
CA LEU A 268 3.59 -12.73 25.98
C LEU A 268 4.95 -12.39 26.61
N ALA A 269 4.97 -11.44 27.56
CA ALA A 269 6.15 -11.05 28.31
C ALA A 269 6.75 -12.21 29.12
N ALA A 270 5.92 -13.06 29.72
CA ALA A 270 6.38 -14.25 30.42
C ALA A 270 7.07 -15.27 29.49
N ARG A 271 6.62 -15.37 28.22
CA ARG A 271 7.13 -16.36 27.26
C ARG A 271 8.28 -15.87 26.38
N TRP A 272 8.31 -14.59 26.05
CA TRP A 272 9.37 -13.98 25.22
C TRP A 272 10.43 -13.23 26.04
N GLY A 273 10.15 -12.96 27.31
CA GLY A 273 10.87 -12.00 28.13
C GLY A 273 10.23 -10.60 28.05
N ALA A 274 10.36 -9.85 29.14
CA ALA A 274 9.70 -8.54 29.28
C ALA A 274 10.16 -7.52 28.23
N ALA A 275 11.46 -7.47 27.93
CA ALA A 275 12.01 -6.49 26.99
C ALA A 275 11.43 -6.60 25.56
N PRO A 276 11.52 -7.76 24.84
CA PRO A 276 10.96 -7.86 23.49
C PRO A 276 9.43 -7.66 23.44
N ALA A 277 8.70 -8.19 24.43
CA ALA A 277 7.25 -7.99 24.49
C ALA A 277 6.87 -6.52 24.70
N ARG A 278 7.54 -5.82 25.63
CA ARG A 278 7.32 -4.40 25.88
C ARG A 278 7.71 -3.55 24.67
N SER A 279 8.84 -3.83 24.01
CA SER A 279 9.23 -3.06 22.83
C SER A 279 8.24 -3.22 21.67
N LEU A 280 7.69 -4.43 21.45
CA LEU A 280 6.67 -4.64 20.44
C LEU A 280 5.35 -3.93 20.80
N LEU A 281 4.93 -3.97 22.07
CA LEU A 281 3.75 -3.25 22.55
C LEU A 281 3.91 -1.72 22.39
N LEU A 282 5.07 -1.19 22.77
CA LEU A 282 5.36 0.24 22.61
C LEU A 282 5.38 0.65 21.15
N LEU A 283 5.95 -0.17 20.25
CA LEU A 283 5.90 0.08 18.81
C LEU A 283 4.46 0.13 18.29
N GLY A 284 3.61 -0.81 18.73
CA GLY A 284 2.19 -0.80 18.40
C GLY A 284 1.46 0.44 18.94
N ALA A 285 1.72 0.82 20.19
CA ALA A 285 1.15 2.03 20.79
C ALA A 285 1.61 3.31 20.06
N SER A 286 2.87 3.39 19.64
CA SER A 286 3.36 4.47 18.79
C SER A 286 2.67 4.49 17.43
N GLY A 287 2.39 3.33 16.83
CA GLY A 287 1.60 3.22 15.61
C GLY A 287 0.17 3.75 15.76
N VAL A 288 -0.50 3.42 16.87
CA VAL A 288 -1.83 4.00 17.20
C VAL A 288 -1.73 5.51 17.38
N LEU A 289 -0.73 6.00 18.12
CA LEU A 289 -0.52 7.43 18.36
C LEU A 289 -0.33 8.19 17.03
N LEU A 290 0.54 7.68 16.15
CA LEU A 290 0.76 8.26 14.83
C LEU A 290 -0.51 8.24 13.97
N ALA A 291 -1.31 7.18 14.07
CA ALA A 291 -2.55 7.06 13.31
C ALA A 291 -3.63 8.06 13.75
N VAL A 292 -3.74 8.36 15.04
CA VAL A 292 -4.73 9.32 15.56
C VAL A 292 -4.22 10.76 15.56
N LEU A 293 -2.92 11.00 15.34
CA LEU A 293 -2.30 12.32 15.53
C LEU A 293 -3.00 13.41 14.69
N GLY A 294 -3.31 13.11 13.42
CA GLY A 294 -4.01 14.05 12.53
C GLY A 294 -5.46 14.32 12.91
N ALA A 295 -6.08 13.47 13.72
CA ALA A 295 -7.45 13.62 14.20
C ALA A 295 -7.57 14.44 15.50
N LEU A 296 -6.44 14.72 16.16
CA LEU A 296 -6.40 15.50 17.40
C LEU A 296 -6.00 16.95 17.10
N PRO A 297 -6.65 17.99 17.67
CA PRO A 297 -6.37 19.39 17.33
C PRO A 297 -4.88 19.78 17.44
N VAL A 298 -4.22 19.38 18.53
CA VAL A 298 -2.79 19.66 18.75
C VAL A 298 -1.92 18.88 17.76
N GLY A 299 -2.25 17.60 17.52
CA GLY A 299 -1.50 16.76 16.59
C GLY A 299 -1.64 17.23 15.14
N GLN A 300 -2.82 17.72 14.76
CA GLN A 300 -3.09 18.32 13.47
C GLN A 300 -2.24 19.59 13.27
N ALA A 301 -2.16 20.48 14.27
CA ALA A 301 -1.32 21.68 14.19
C ALA A 301 0.17 21.33 13.99
N VAL A 302 0.68 20.37 14.75
CA VAL A 302 2.07 19.88 14.63
C VAL A 302 2.31 19.25 13.25
N LEU A 303 1.41 18.40 12.78
CA LEU A 303 1.53 17.76 11.48
C LEU A 303 1.47 18.76 10.33
N ARG A 304 0.58 19.77 10.41
CA ARG A 304 0.49 20.85 9.41
C ARG A 304 1.80 21.62 9.31
N TRP A 305 2.40 21.97 10.46
CA TRP A 305 3.71 22.62 10.48
C TRP A 305 4.81 21.72 9.89
N LEU A 306 4.82 20.42 10.24
CA LEU A 306 5.81 19.47 9.73
C LEU A 306 5.71 19.29 8.22
N VAL A 307 4.52 19.06 7.66
CA VAL A 307 4.37 18.82 6.21
C VAL A 307 4.63 20.07 5.37
N ALA A 308 4.43 21.26 5.96
CA ALA A 308 4.73 22.54 5.33
C ALA A 308 6.23 22.88 5.34
N GLY A 309 6.98 22.41 6.35
CA GLY A 309 8.37 22.87 6.60
C GLY A 309 9.45 21.81 6.47
N VAL A 310 9.12 20.52 6.56
CA VAL A 310 10.09 19.42 6.62
C VAL A 310 9.93 18.50 5.41
N PRO A 311 10.92 18.45 4.50
CA PRO A 311 10.93 17.53 3.38
C PRO A 311 10.68 16.08 3.81
N GLY A 312 9.74 15.39 3.15
CA GLY A 312 9.40 14.00 3.44
C GLY A 312 8.42 13.80 4.61
N ALA A 313 8.07 14.85 5.36
CA ALA A 313 7.05 14.74 6.41
C ALA A 313 5.65 14.43 5.87
N GLY A 314 5.41 14.59 4.56
CA GLY A 314 4.20 14.12 3.87
C GLY A 314 3.92 12.62 4.08
N LEU A 315 4.94 11.81 4.40
CA LEU A 315 4.75 10.41 4.81
C LEU A 315 3.91 10.24 6.08
N LEU A 316 3.82 11.26 6.93
CA LEU A 316 3.06 11.24 8.18
C LEU A 316 1.62 11.73 8.03
N ARG A 317 1.25 12.34 6.89
CA ARG A 317 -0.09 12.95 6.70
C ARG A 317 -1.22 11.93 6.65
N ASP A 318 -1.02 10.78 5.98
CA ASP A 318 -1.89 9.61 6.10
C ASP A 318 -1.43 8.81 7.33
N GLY A 319 -2.04 9.11 8.46
CA GLY A 319 -1.72 8.49 9.74
C GLY A 319 -2.14 7.01 9.81
N GLN A 320 -3.28 6.65 9.20
CA GLN A 320 -3.94 5.38 9.48
C GLN A 320 -3.06 4.17 9.16
N LYS A 321 -2.17 4.27 8.16
CA LYS A 321 -1.25 3.18 7.78
C LYS A 321 -0.33 2.73 8.92
N TRP A 322 0.01 3.62 9.85
CA TRP A 322 0.90 3.30 10.98
C TRP A 322 0.23 2.36 11.99
N VAL A 323 -1.10 2.24 11.98
CA VAL A 323 -1.84 1.29 12.84
C VAL A 323 -1.49 -0.18 12.54
N ALA A 324 -0.88 -0.47 11.39
CA ALA A 324 -0.35 -1.80 11.06
C ALA A 324 0.57 -2.35 12.16
N LEU A 325 1.33 -1.47 12.84
CA LEU A 325 2.23 -1.83 13.94
C LEU A 325 1.50 -2.35 15.18
N TRP A 326 0.23 -1.95 15.37
CA TRP A 326 -0.62 -2.38 16.49
C TRP A 326 -1.22 -3.78 16.29
N ALA A 327 -1.38 -4.21 15.03
CA ALA A 327 -2.10 -5.43 14.72
C ALA A 327 -1.48 -6.71 15.31
N LEU A 328 -0.15 -6.79 15.37
CA LEU A 328 0.53 -7.94 15.98
C LEU A 328 0.35 -7.99 17.50
N PRO A 329 0.67 -6.94 18.28
CA PRO A 329 0.31 -6.89 19.69
C PRO A 329 -1.15 -7.25 19.96
N LEU A 330 -2.08 -6.69 19.18
CA LEU A 330 -3.51 -6.93 19.33
C LEU A 330 -3.85 -8.43 19.13
N ALA A 331 -3.47 -9.01 18.00
CA ALA A 331 -3.81 -10.40 17.67
C ALA A 331 -3.13 -11.43 18.58
N LEU A 332 -1.84 -11.25 18.87
CA LEU A 332 -1.08 -12.15 19.75
C LEU A 332 -1.57 -12.04 21.21
N GLY A 333 -1.81 -10.80 21.67
CA GLY A 333 -2.37 -10.53 22.99
C GLY A 333 -3.72 -11.20 23.16
N PHE A 334 -4.65 -10.98 22.22
CA PHE A 334 -5.98 -11.56 22.29
C PHE A 334 -5.93 -13.08 22.36
N ALA A 335 -5.17 -13.73 21.47
CA ALA A 335 -5.03 -15.18 21.46
C ALA A 335 -4.48 -15.73 22.80
N LEU A 336 -3.48 -15.07 23.39
CA LEU A 336 -2.91 -15.48 24.67
C LEU A 336 -3.81 -15.18 25.87
N ALA A 337 -4.63 -14.14 25.80
CA ALA A 337 -5.65 -13.86 26.81
C ALA A 337 -6.75 -14.92 26.81
N VAL A 338 -7.21 -15.33 25.62
CA VAL A 338 -8.15 -16.45 25.46
C VAL A 338 -7.54 -17.74 26.01
N GLU A 339 -6.27 -18.03 25.70
CA GLU A 339 -5.56 -19.18 26.26
C GLU A 339 -5.49 -19.14 27.80
N ALA A 340 -5.23 -17.96 28.38
CA ALA A 340 -5.18 -17.79 29.82
C ALA A 340 -6.56 -17.95 30.47
N GLY A 341 -7.59 -17.30 29.92
CA GLY A 341 -8.97 -17.37 30.41
C GLY A 341 -9.56 -18.78 30.33
N ALA A 342 -9.26 -19.50 29.24
CA ALA A 342 -9.74 -20.86 29.02
C ALA A 342 -9.29 -21.88 30.10
N ARG A 343 -8.25 -21.57 30.88
CA ARG A 343 -7.78 -22.40 31.99
C ARG A 343 -8.68 -22.33 33.23
N TYR A 344 -9.46 -21.27 33.38
CA TYR A 344 -10.39 -21.10 34.51
C TYR A 344 -11.75 -21.76 34.26
N LEU A 345 -12.01 -22.23 33.04
CA LEU A 345 -13.26 -22.88 32.67
C LEU A 345 -13.24 -24.34 33.12
N ARG A 346 -14.19 -24.71 33.99
CA ARG A 346 -14.27 -26.04 34.60
C ARG A 346 -14.77 -27.13 33.65
N THR A 347 -15.65 -26.79 32.72
CA THR A 347 -16.24 -27.78 31.81
C THR A 347 -15.57 -27.75 30.44
N ARG A 348 -15.40 -28.94 29.85
CA ARG A 348 -14.88 -29.09 28.48
C ARG A 348 -15.75 -28.32 27.47
N GLY A 349 -17.08 -28.36 27.65
CA GLY A 349 -18.03 -27.64 26.81
C GLY A 349 -17.82 -26.13 26.81
N ALA A 350 -17.74 -25.49 27.99
CA ALA A 350 -17.49 -24.05 28.10
C ALA A 350 -16.16 -23.65 27.46
N ARG A 351 -15.12 -24.47 27.66
CA ARG A 351 -13.81 -24.24 27.04
C ARG A 351 -13.86 -24.30 25.51
N ILE A 352 -14.54 -25.29 24.95
CA ILE A 352 -14.72 -25.40 23.49
C ILE A 352 -15.52 -24.20 22.97
N ALA A 353 -16.60 -23.82 23.64
CA ALA A 353 -17.43 -22.69 23.25
C ALA A 353 -16.64 -21.38 23.22
N VAL A 354 -15.88 -21.05 24.26
CA VAL A 354 -15.05 -19.82 24.31
C VAL A 354 -13.99 -19.82 23.21
N LEU A 355 -13.33 -20.95 22.96
CA LEU A 355 -12.33 -21.06 21.89
C LEU A 355 -12.95 -20.92 20.50
N ALA A 356 -14.12 -21.52 20.27
CA ALA A 356 -14.84 -21.41 19.01
C ALA A 356 -15.33 -19.96 18.78
N CYS A 357 -15.93 -19.34 19.79
CA CYS A 357 -16.36 -17.94 19.73
C CYS A 357 -15.16 -17.00 19.47
N ALA A 358 -14.03 -17.20 20.13
CA ALA A 358 -12.84 -16.39 19.91
C ALA A 358 -12.26 -16.55 18.50
N ALA A 359 -12.32 -17.76 17.92
CA ALA A 359 -11.87 -18.00 16.56
C ALA A 359 -12.84 -17.41 15.51
N ALA A 360 -14.15 -17.42 15.80
CA ALA A 360 -15.18 -16.92 14.89
C ALA A 360 -15.42 -15.40 15.00
N ALA A 361 -15.09 -14.78 16.15
CA ALA A 361 -15.41 -13.39 16.45
C ALA A 361 -14.97 -12.39 15.35
N PRO A 362 -13.74 -12.44 14.78
CA PRO A 362 -13.36 -11.52 13.72
C PRO A 362 -14.27 -11.59 12.49
N VAL A 363 -14.68 -12.80 12.10
CA VAL A 363 -15.56 -13.04 10.94
C VAL A 363 -16.97 -12.54 11.23
N VAL A 364 -17.50 -12.81 12.43
CA VAL A 364 -18.84 -12.37 12.86
C VAL A 364 -18.92 -10.85 12.98
N MET A 365 -17.85 -10.19 13.42
CA MET A 365 -17.81 -8.74 13.57
C MET A 365 -17.58 -7.98 12.26
N LEU A 366 -17.09 -8.68 11.22
CA LEU A 366 -16.74 -8.09 9.93
C LEU A 366 -17.14 -9.02 8.77
N PRO A 367 -18.42 -9.39 8.64
CA PRO A 367 -18.87 -10.30 7.59
C PRO A 367 -18.63 -9.70 6.20
N ASP A 368 -18.70 -8.37 6.08
CA ASP A 368 -18.59 -7.64 4.81
C ASP A 368 -17.20 -7.73 4.17
N LEU A 369 -16.17 -8.22 4.88
CA LEU A 369 -14.86 -8.48 4.28
C LEU A 369 -14.88 -9.75 3.39
N ALA A 370 -15.81 -10.67 3.62
CA ALA A 370 -15.94 -11.87 2.81
C ALA A 370 -16.31 -11.52 1.36
N TRP A 371 -16.05 -12.45 0.45
CA TRP A 371 -16.60 -12.44 -0.91
C TRP A 371 -16.31 -11.15 -1.70
N GLY A 372 -15.06 -10.69 -1.69
CA GLY A 372 -14.65 -9.49 -2.40
C GLY A 372 -15.21 -8.22 -1.79
N ALA A 373 -15.14 -8.10 -0.47
CA ALA A 373 -15.75 -7.01 0.30
C ALA A 373 -17.28 -6.90 0.06
N ALA A 374 -18.00 -8.01 0.24
CA ALA A 374 -19.44 -8.15 -0.01
C ALA A 374 -19.85 -7.82 -1.46
N GLY A 375 -19.07 -8.30 -2.44
CA GLY A 375 -19.32 -8.07 -3.88
C GLY A 375 -18.92 -6.69 -4.38
N ARG A 376 -18.32 -5.83 -3.55
CA ARG A 376 -17.85 -4.50 -3.98
C ARG A 376 -16.66 -4.57 -4.93
N LEU A 377 -15.87 -5.63 -4.83
CA LEU A 377 -14.71 -5.88 -5.66
C LEU A 377 -15.05 -6.95 -6.69
N GLU A 378 -14.76 -6.64 -7.94
CA GLU A 378 -15.01 -7.53 -9.07
C GLU A 378 -13.93 -7.38 -10.14
N PRO A 379 -13.46 -8.49 -10.72
CA PRO A 379 -12.59 -8.45 -11.89
C PRO A 379 -13.29 -7.90 -13.14
N VAL A 380 -12.64 -6.97 -13.81
CA VAL A 380 -13.04 -6.38 -15.10
C VAL A 380 -11.98 -6.60 -16.17
N GLN A 381 -12.33 -6.39 -17.44
CA GLN A 381 -11.38 -6.39 -18.55
C GLN A 381 -11.19 -4.97 -19.06
N TYR A 382 -9.95 -4.64 -19.45
CA TYR A 382 -9.71 -3.40 -20.17
C TYR A 382 -10.40 -3.45 -21.54
N PRO A 383 -11.07 -2.37 -21.98
CA PRO A 383 -11.55 -2.25 -23.34
C PRO A 383 -10.44 -2.37 -24.38
N ALA A 384 -10.76 -2.85 -25.59
CA ALA A 384 -9.81 -3.04 -26.68
C ALA A 384 -9.04 -1.75 -27.05
N ASP A 385 -9.68 -0.59 -26.93
CA ASP A 385 -9.08 0.73 -27.20
C ASP A 385 -7.77 0.95 -26.43
N TRP A 386 -7.68 0.46 -25.18
CA TRP A 386 -6.46 0.58 -24.37
C TRP A 386 -5.28 -0.14 -25.01
N GLN A 387 -5.52 -1.36 -25.52
CA GLN A 387 -4.51 -2.12 -26.22
C GLN A 387 -4.14 -1.45 -27.55
N ALA A 388 -5.13 -1.01 -28.33
CA ALA A 388 -4.89 -0.36 -29.61
C ALA A 388 -4.05 0.93 -29.49
N VAL A 389 -4.34 1.77 -28.49
CA VAL A 389 -3.55 2.98 -28.21
C VAL A 389 -2.14 2.62 -27.74
N ALA A 390 -1.99 1.61 -26.87
CA ALA A 390 -0.67 1.20 -26.39
C ALA A 390 0.21 0.63 -27.51
N GLU A 391 -0.36 -0.17 -28.42
CA GLU A 391 0.33 -0.69 -29.60
C GLU A 391 0.74 0.43 -30.55
N HIS A 392 -0.17 1.36 -30.86
CA HIS A 392 0.13 2.53 -31.69
C HIS A 392 1.29 3.36 -31.11
N LEU A 393 1.29 3.65 -29.81
CA LEU A 393 2.37 4.41 -29.17
C LEU A 393 3.69 3.66 -29.08
N ALA A 394 3.66 2.31 -29.11
CA ALA A 394 4.85 1.46 -29.09
C ALA A 394 5.52 1.35 -30.46
N GLU A 395 4.72 1.33 -31.54
CA GLU A 395 5.20 1.26 -32.92
C GLU A 395 5.66 2.61 -33.47
N ASP A 396 5.22 3.70 -32.85
CA ASP A 396 5.57 5.06 -33.25
C ASP A 396 6.96 5.47 -32.73
N ASP A 397 7.89 5.82 -33.63
CA ASP A 397 9.25 6.26 -33.30
C ASP A 397 9.35 7.76 -32.93
N ARG A 398 8.29 8.55 -33.17
CA ARG A 398 8.30 9.99 -32.92
C ARG A 398 8.33 10.25 -31.43
N ARG A 399 9.14 11.21 -30.99
CA ARG A 399 9.32 11.56 -29.56
C ARG A 399 8.08 12.23 -28.95
N GLY A 400 8.09 12.34 -27.62
CA GLY A 400 7.10 13.04 -26.80
C GLY A 400 6.35 12.13 -25.84
N ASP A 401 6.09 12.68 -24.65
CA ASP A 401 5.32 12.03 -23.59
C ASP A 401 3.80 12.19 -23.83
N VAL A 402 3.01 11.43 -23.08
CA VAL A 402 1.54 11.43 -23.19
C VAL A 402 0.93 12.28 -22.09
N LEU A 403 -0.08 13.07 -22.43
CA LEU A 403 -0.89 13.82 -21.49
C LEU A 403 -2.33 13.29 -21.48
N THR A 404 -2.90 12.96 -20.33
CA THR A 404 -4.28 12.45 -20.27
C THR A 404 -5.29 13.55 -20.00
N VAL A 405 -6.35 13.66 -20.79
CA VAL A 405 -7.51 14.51 -20.48
C VAL A 405 -8.75 13.64 -20.24
N PRO A 406 -9.61 13.94 -19.25
CA PRO A 406 -9.58 15.14 -18.41
C PRO A 406 -8.46 15.11 -17.35
N MET A 407 -7.90 16.30 -17.03
CA MET A 407 -6.88 16.47 -15.97
C MET A 407 -7.44 16.12 -14.59
N ARG A 408 -7.37 14.83 -14.22
CA ARG A 408 -7.73 14.29 -12.90
C ARG A 408 -6.75 13.18 -12.50
N ALA A 409 -6.60 12.92 -11.20
CA ALA A 409 -5.82 11.77 -10.73
C ALA A 409 -6.62 10.45 -10.79
N PHE A 410 -7.93 10.54 -10.54
CA PHE A 410 -8.83 9.38 -10.49
C PHE A 410 -9.87 9.43 -11.61
N ARG A 411 -10.17 8.26 -12.15
CA ARG A 411 -11.21 7.97 -13.14
C ARG A 411 -12.35 7.20 -12.50
N SER A 412 -13.52 7.28 -13.12
CA SER A 412 -14.72 6.52 -12.75
C SER A 412 -15.38 6.04 -14.04
N PHE A 413 -14.68 5.14 -14.73
CA PHE A 413 -15.08 4.63 -16.03
C PHE A 413 -16.37 3.81 -15.94
N ALA A 414 -17.29 4.03 -16.89
CA ALA A 414 -18.51 3.24 -17.00
C ALA A 414 -18.25 1.73 -17.21
N TRP A 415 -17.16 1.36 -17.90
CA TRP A 415 -16.77 -0.05 -18.09
C TRP A 415 -16.18 -0.69 -16.83
N ASN A 416 -15.84 0.10 -15.80
CA ASN A 416 -15.40 -0.37 -14.48
C ASN A 416 -16.50 -0.14 -13.42
N ASP A 417 -17.77 -0.19 -13.83
CA ASP A 417 -18.95 0.06 -12.98
C ASP A 417 -18.86 1.37 -12.17
N HIS A 418 -18.23 2.39 -12.75
CA HIS A 418 -17.99 3.68 -12.10
C HIS A 418 -17.18 3.61 -10.79
N ARG A 419 -16.51 2.49 -10.50
CA ARG A 419 -15.58 2.42 -9.36
C ARG A 419 -14.45 3.42 -9.56
N PRO A 420 -14.15 4.29 -8.57
CA PRO A 420 -12.98 5.15 -8.62
C PRO A 420 -11.73 4.30 -8.84
N VAL A 421 -10.85 4.73 -9.74
CA VAL A 421 -9.57 4.08 -10.01
C VAL A 421 -8.56 5.15 -10.36
N HIS A 422 -7.35 5.08 -9.84
CA HIS A 422 -6.26 5.94 -10.28
C HIS A 422 -6.07 5.74 -11.77
N ASP A 423 -5.76 6.81 -12.51
CA ASP A 423 -5.59 6.73 -13.95
C ASP A 423 -4.70 5.52 -14.35
N PRO A 424 -5.20 4.58 -15.18
CA PRO A 424 -4.42 3.44 -15.63
C PRO A 424 -3.30 3.78 -16.61
N ALA A 425 -3.40 4.90 -17.34
CA ALA A 425 -2.50 5.23 -18.44
C ALA A 425 -1.01 5.24 -18.06
N PRO A 426 -0.58 5.81 -16.92
CA PRO A 426 0.84 5.75 -16.50
C PRO A 426 1.41 4.35 -16.27
N ARG A 427 0.54 3.35 -16.05
CA ARG A 427 0.95 1.94 -15.89
C ARG A 427 0.63 1.07 -17.11
N TYR A 428 -0.14 1.59 -18.06
CA TYR A 428 -0.61 0.85 -19.24
C TYR A 428 0.18 1.22 -20.49
N LEU A 429 0.42 2.52 -20.70
CA LEU A 429 1.02 3.04 -21.93
C LEU A 429 2.54 2.90 -21.91
N PRO A 430 3.17 2.58 -23.05
CA PRO A 430 4.63 2.38 -23.16
C PRO A 430 5.44 3.68 -23.09
N ARG A 431 4.82 4.81 -22.73
CA ARG A 431 5.43 6.14 -22.68
C ARG A 431 5.11 6.80 -21.35
N THR A 432 6.03 7.65 -20.87
CA THR A 432 5.78 8.49 -19.70
C THR A 432 4.48 9.25 -19.92
N THR A 433 3.59 9.14 -18.94
CA THR A 433 2.24 9.71 -19.03
C THR A 433 2.04 10.68 -17.88
N VAL A 434 1.79 11.94 -18.23
CA VAL A 434 1.47 13.01 -17.30
C VAL A 434 -0.04 13.03 -17.07
N ILE A 435 -0.41 12.99 -15.79
CA ILE A 435 -1.79 13.07 -15.31
C ILE A 435 -1.87 14.20 -14.27
N ASP A 436 -3.08 14.64 -13.92
CA ASP A 436 -3.25 15.52 -12.75
C ASP A 436 -2.94 14.72 -11.48
N ASP A 437 -2.19 15.31 -10.55
CA ASP A 437 -1.75 14.72 -9.29
C ASP A 437 -2.49 15.29 -8.07
N ARG A 438 -3.45 16.19 -8.29
CA ARG A 438 -4.35 16.70 -7.25
C ARG A 438 -5.38 15.67 -6.84
N VAL A 439 -5.78 15.72 -5.57
CA VAL A 439 -6.81 14.85 -5.02
C VAL A 439 -7.88 15.68 -4.35
N THR A 440 -9.14 15.51 -4.76
CA THR A 440 -10.28 16.15 -4.09
C THR A 440 -10.86 15.22 -3.05
N VAL A 441 -10.87 15.64 -1.79
CA VAL A 441 -11.42 14.91 -0.64
C VAL A 441 -12.52 15.74 0.00
N SER A 442 -13.76 15.22 0.00
CA SER A 442 -14.93 15.90 0.60
C SER A 442 -15.12 17.36 0.11
N GLY A 443 -14.83 17.65 -1.16
CA GLY A 443 -14.95 18.98 -1.75
C GLY A 443 -13.70 19.87 -1.64
N THR A 444 -12.70 19.48 -0.85
CA THR A 444 -11.41 20.18 -0.75
C THR A 444 -10.41 19.56 -1.71
N THR A 445 -9.89 20.34 -2.64
CA THR A 445 -8.79 19.91 -3.51
C THR A 445 -7.46 20.10 -2.80
N ILE A 446 -6.70 19.01 -2.69
CA ILE A 446 -5.35 18.99 -2.18
C ILE A 446 -4.40 19.20 -3.34
N GLU A 447 -3.50 20.16 -3.20
CA GLU A 447 -2.55 20.50 -4.26
C GLU A 447 -1.55 19.38 -4.54
N GLY A 448 -1.15 19.31 -5.80
CA GLY A 448 -0.18 18.37 -6.33
C GLY A 448 1.25 18.66 -5.87
N GLU A 449 2.14 17.71 -6.11
CA GLU A 449 3.57 17.77 -5.78
C GLU A 449 4.48 17.58 -7.01
N ASP A 450 3.90 17.42 -8.20
CA ASP A 450 4.59 17.39 -9.48
C ASP A 450 4.45 18.74 -10.22
N PRO A 451 5.53 19.54 -10.32
CA PRO A 451 5.53 20.78 -11.09
C PRO A 451 5.14 20.58 -12.56
N ARG A 452 5.46 19.42 -13.14
CA ARG A 452 5.13 19.10 -14.53
C ARG A 452 3.63 18.90 -14.72
N ALA A 453 2.97 18.23 -13.78
CA ALA A 453 1.52 18.08 -13.79
C ALA A 453 0.83 19.44 -13.63
N ALA A 454 1.36 20.32 -12.78
CA ALA A 454 0.85 21.69 -12.62
C ALA A 454 0.98 22.52 -13.91
N ALA A 455 2.14 22.46 -14.58
CA ALA A 455 2.34 23.13 -15.86
C ALA A 455 1.39 22.59 -16.95
N ALA A 456 1.28 21.26 -17.06
CA ALA A 456 0.40 20.65 -18.05
C ALA A 456 -1.08 20.99 -17.82
N ARG A 457 -1.50 21.10 -16.56
CA ARG A 457 -2.84 21.57 -16.20
C ARG A 457 -3.11 22.98 -16.67
N ALA A 458 -2.17 23.92 -16.44
CA ALA A 458 -2.29 25.29 -16.91
C ALA A 458 -2.42 25.35 -18.44
N VAL A 459 -1.59 24.59 -19.16
CA VAL A 459 -1.68 24.49 -20.63
C VAL A 459 -3.04 23.96 -21.11
N VAL A 460 -3.60 22.96 -20.42
CA VAL A 460 -4.94 22.42 -20.75
C VAL A 460 -6.05 23.42 -20.42
N GLU A 461 -5.95 24.15 -19.32
CA GLU A 461 -6.90 25.20 -18.94
C GLU A 461 -6.91 26.37 -19.95
N ASP A 462 -5.76 26.65 -20.55
CA ASP A 462 -5.59 27.67 -21.61
C ASP A 462 -5.87 27.13 -23.03
N GLY A 463 -6.55 25.99 -23.15
CA GLY A 463 -7.04 25.44 -24.43
C GLY A 463 -6.11 24.43 -25.11
N ALA A 464 -5.06 23.98 -24.42
CA ALA A 464 -4.12 22.95 -24.89
C ALA A 464 -3.39 23.32 -26.20
N ASP A 465 -2.84 24.53 -26.26
CA ASP A 465 -2.04 24.99 -27.40
C ASP A 465 -0.86 24.04 -27.69
N ALA A 466 -0.66 23.72 -28.97
CA ALA A 466 0.32 22.73 -29.40
C ALA A 466 1.77 23.11 -29.07
N GLY A 467 2.13 24.40 -29.19
CA GLY A 467 3.48 24.87 -28.86
C GLY A 467 3.73 24.76 -27.35
N ALA A 468 2.77 25.20 -26.55
CA ALA A 468 2.87 25.10 -25.09
C ALA A 468 2.93 23.64 -24.59
N LEU A 469 2.25 22.72 -25.25
CA LEU A 469 2.36 21.28 -24.98
C LEU A 469 3.75 20.73 -25.36
N ALA A 470 4.29 21.14 -26.51
CA ALA A 470 5.62 20.72 -26.94
C ALA A 470 6.71 21.21 -25.98
N ASP A 471 6.61 22.44 -25.48
CA ASP A 471 7.55 23.06 -24.52
C ASP A 471 7.66 22.27 -23.20
N ILE A 472 6.60 21.57 -22.78
CA ILE A 472 6.61 20.71 -21.58
C ILE A 472 6.86 19.22 -21.92
N GLY A 473 7.27 18.94 -23.15
CA GLY A 473 7.67 17.63 -23.64
C GLY A 473 6.49 16.69 -23.96
N ILE A 474 5.28 17.23 -24.13
CA ILE A 474 4.09 16.45 -24.47
C ILE A 474 3.95 16.35 -26.00
N GLY A 475 4.09 15.15 -26.54
CA GLY A 475 3.88 14.88 -27.97
C GLY A 475 2.53 14.24 -28.28
N TRP A 476 1.80 13.80 -27.25
CA TRP A 476 0.55 13.08 -27.40
C TRP A 476 -0.46 13.52 -26.35
N VAL A 477 -1.72 13.64 -26.76
CA VAL A 477 -2.85 13.86 -25.86
C VAL A 477 -3.79 12.66 -25.95
N LEU A 478 -3.98 11.97 -24.83
CA LEU A 478 -4.93 10.87 -24.68
C LEU A 478 -6.21 11.42 -24.03
N ALA A 479 -7.28 11.49 -24.80
CA ALA A 479 -8.60 11.81 -24.31
C ALA A 479 -9.33 10.55 -23.84
N GLU A 480 -9.77 10.54 -22.59
CA GLU A 480 -10.42 9.41 -21.94
C GLU A 480 -11.91 9.69 -21.72
N HIS A 481 -12.75 8.86 -22.32
CA HIS A 481 -14.20 9.02 -22.36
C HIS A 481 -14.91 8.15 -21.33
N GLY A 482 -16.17 8.49 -21.04
CA GLY A 482 -17.01 7.69 -20.14
C GLY A 482 -16.57 7.72 -18.68
N THR A 483 -15.85 8.78 -18.29
CA THR A 483 -15.37 9.10 -16.93
C THR A 483 -15.64 10.58 -16.64
N PRO A 484 -15.86 10.99 -15.37
CA PRO A 484 -16.15 12.38 -15.04
C PRO A 484 -14.99 13.34 -15.37
N GLY A 485 -15.34 14.50 -15.93
CA GLY A 485 -14.41 15.57 -16.30
C GLY A 485 -14.72 16.11 -17.69
N ARG A 486 -14.19 17.28 -18.03
CA ARG A 486 -14.32 17.84 -19.39
C ARG A 486 -13.22 17.27 -20.27
N VAL A 487 -13.61 16.50 -21.28
CA VAL A 487 -12.73 16.09 -22.38
C VAL A 487 -12.69 17.18 -23.45
N ASP A 488 -13.84 17.83 -23.68
CA ASP A 488 -14.07 18.86 -24.71
C ASP A 488 -13.50 20.25 -24.38
N GLY A 489 -12.74 20.38 -23.28
CA GLY A 489 -12.17 21.66 -22.82
C GLY A 489 -10.80 22.00 -23.40
N ALA A 490 -10.08 21.00 -23.89
CA ALA A 490 -8.89 21.21 -24.72
C ALA A 490 -9.37 21.42 -26.16
N ASP A 491 -8.74 22.34 -26.90
CA ASP A 491 -9.06 22.60 -28.31
C ASP A 491 -8.49 21.46 -29.19
N LEU A 492 -8.90 20.21 -28.87
CA LEU A 492 -8.40 18.95 -29.44
C LEU A 492 -8.62 18.88 -30.95
N ASP A 493 -9.56 19.66 -31.48
CA ASP A 493 -9.81 19.80 -32.92
C ASP A 493 -8.60 20.36 -33.68
N ARG A 494 -7.69 21.05 -32.98
CA ARG A 494 -6.43 21.55 -33.56
C ARG A 494 -5.30 20.52 -33.55
N LEU A 495 -5.48 19.41 -32.83
CA LEU A 495 -4.50 18.32 -32.76
C LEU A 495 -4.83 17.26 -33.83
N HIS A 496 -3.82 16.50 -34.26
CA HIS A 496 -4.02 15.49 -35.29
C HIS A 496 -4.57 14.19 -34.68
N PRO A 497 -5.81 13.76 -34.99
CA PRO A 497 -6.36 12.52 -34.45
C PRO A 497 -5.68 11.30 -35.08
N GLU A 498 -5.16 10.40 -34.26
CA GLU A 498 -4.48 9.16 -34.68
C GLU A 498 -5.28 7.91 -34.28
N HIS A 499 -6.05 8.00 -33.18
CA HIS A 499 -6.99 6.96 -32.77
C HIS A 499 -8.30 7.58 -32.27
N ARG A 500 -9.44 6.99 -32.62
CA ARG A 500 -10.76 7.35 -32.09
C ARG A 500 -11.55 6.09 -31.75
N GLY A 501 -11.55 5.75 -30.47
CA GLY A 501 -12.30 4.65 -29.90
C GLY A 501 -13.52 5.13 -29.12
N ARG A 502 -14.25 4.17 -28.54
CA ARG A 502 -15.39 4.46 -27.66
C ARG A 502 -14.92 5.05 -26.32
N TRP A 503 -13.79 4.58 -25.83
CA TRP A 503 -13.27 4.89 -24.50
C TRP A 503 -12.05 5.78 -24.54
N LEU A 504 -11.26 5.72 -25.61
CA LEU A 504 -10.03 6.51 -25.76
C LEU A 504 -9.97 7.15 -27.13
N SER A 505 -9.52 8.41 -27.20
CA SER A 505 -9.07 9.06 -28.43
C SER A 505 -7.64 9.54 -28.25
N LEU A 506 -6.77 9.21 -29.20
CA LEU A 506 -5.37 9.63 -29.19
C LEU A 506 -5.15 10.72 -30.24
N TYR A 507 -4.51 11.80 -29.81
CA TYR A 507 -4.17 12.93 -30.66
C TYR A 507 -2.66 13.18 -30.62
N ARG A 508 -2.08 13.48 -31.76
CA ARG A 508 -0.70 13.89 -31.92
C ARG A 508 -0.60 15.41 -31.83
N VAL A 509 0.34 15.88 -31.02
CA VAL A 509 0.72 17.29 -30.96
C VAL A 509 1.61 17.61 -32.17
N PRO A 510 1.27 18.63 -32.98
CA PRO A 510 2.13 19.13 -34.06
C PRO A 510 3.51 19.55 -33.55
N GLY A 511 4.57 19.20 -34.27
CA GLY A 511 5.96 19.54 -33.92
C GLY A 511 6.96 18.43 -34.26
N ASP A 512 8.22 18.78 -34.48
CA ASP A 512 9.28 17.83 -34.78
C ASP A 512 9.94 17.32 -33.49
N GLY A 513 10.52 16.12 -33.52
CA GLY A 513 11.04 15.44 -32.32
C GLY A 513 12.16 16.18 -31.56
N SER A 514 12.76 17.22 -32.16
CA SER A 514 13.73 18.13 -31.53
C SER A 514 13.10 19.15 -30.59
N ASP A 515 11.80 19.37 -30.70
CA ASP A 515 11.10 20.47 -30.03
C ASP A 515 10.63 20.08 -28.62
N PHE A 516 10.63 18.77 -28.31
CA PHE A 516 10.26 18.27 -26.98
C PHE A 516 11.46 18.31 -26.04
N THR A 517 11.52 19.37 -25.23
CA THR A 517 12.41 19.39 -24.06
C THR A 517 11.88 18.38 -23.04
N GLY A 518 12.74 17.44 -22.62
CA GLY A 518 12.40 16.52 -21.53
C GLY A 518 12.16 17.28 -20.22
N PRO A 519 11.86 16.58 -19.11
CA PRO A 519 11.69 17.21 -17.79
C PRO A 519 13.02 17.71 -17.18
N ASP A 520 13.87 18.36 -17.98
CA ASP A 520 15.21 18.81 -17.61
C ASP A 520 15.13 19.73 -16.38
N GLY A 521 15.88 19.38 -15.34
CA GLY A 521 15.87 20.11 -14.07
C GLY A 521 14.72 19.75 -13.11
N LEU A 522 13.79 18.85 -13.49
CA LEU A 522 12.71 18.36 -12.63
C LEU A 522 12.91 16.92 -12.13
N THR A 523 13.85 16.18 -12.71
CA THR A 523 14.11 14.77 -12.39
C THR A 523 15.37 14.58 -11.55
N PRO A 524 15.41 13.58 -10.65
CA PRO A 524 16.65 13.18 -9.98
C PRO A 524 17.73 12.70 -10.97
N PRO A 525 19.03 12.85 -10.64
CA PRO A 525 20.12 12.30 -11.46
C PRO A 525 20.05 10.77 -11.54
N ALA A 526 20.07 10.23 -12.76
CA ALA A 526 19.80 8.81 -12.99
C ALA A 526 20.86 7.86 -12.39
N ALA A 527 22.16 8.19 -12.52
CA ALA A 527 23.26 7.33 -12.06
C ALA A 527 23.17 6.94 -10.57
N PRO A 528 23.03 7.87 -9.60
CA PRO A 528 22.90 7.50 -8.19
C PRO A 528 21.61 6.73 -7.89
N VAL A 529 20.51 7.00 -8.60
CA VAL A 529 19.25 6.25 -8.45
C VAL A 529 19.44 4.79 -8.89
N TYR A 530 20.09 4.55 -10.04
CA TYR A 530 20.40 3.19 -10.50
C TYR A 530 21.37 2.47 -9.57
N VAL A 531 22.39 3.16 -9.03
CA VAL A 531 23.31 2.57 -8.04
C VAL A 531 22.55 2.17 -6.77
N ALA A 532 21.65 3.02 -6.29
CA ALA A 532 20.80 2.71 -5.14
C ALA A 532 19.92 1.48 -5.38
N ALA A 533 19.22 1.42 -6.53
CA ALA A 533 18.43 0.26 -6.92
C ALA A 533 19.28 -1.02 -7.05
N GLY A 534 20.41 -0.94 -7.74
CA GLY A 534 21.34 -2.05 -7.91
C GLY A 534 21.91 -2.55 -6.58
N SER A 535 22.23 -1.66 -5.64
CA SER A 535 22.72 -2.03 -4.31
C SER A 535 21.70 -2.84 -3.51
N ALA A 536 20.40 -2.50 -3.62
CA ALA A 536 19.32 -3.25 -2.98
C ALA A 536 19.22 -4.66 -3.58
N VAL A 537 19.25 -4.77 -4.91
CA VAL A 537 19.20 -6.06 -5.63
C VAL A 537 20.40 -6.94 -5.27
N VAL A 538 21.61 -6.38 -5.28
CA VAL A 538 22.84 -7.11 -4.88
C VAL A 538 22.75 -7.56 -3.42
N ALA A 539 22.28 -6.71 -2.51
CA ALA A 539 22.09 -7.09 -1.11
C ALA A 539 21.11 -8.26 -0.94
N ILE A 540 20.01 -8.27 -1.71
CA ILE A 540 19.05 -9.39 -1.72
C ILE A 540 19.70 -10.65 -2.28
N ALA A 541 20.42 -10.58 -3.39
CA ALA A 541 21.10 -11.71 -4.02
C ALA A 541 22.16 -12.33 -3.09
N LEU A 542 23.00 -11.50 -2.45
CA LEU A 542 23.99 -11.94 -1.46
C LEU A 542 23.34 -12.59 -0.24
N THR A 543 22.18 -12.07 0.19
CA THR A 543 21.39 -12.64 1.29
C THR A 543 20.87 -14.03 0.95
N LEU A 544 20.36 -14.23 -0.28
CA LEU A 544 19.93 -15.53 -0.77
C LEU A 544 21.11 -16.51 -0.84
N LEU A 545 22.24 -16.07 -1.38
CA LEU A 545 23.46 -16.88 -1.44
C LEU A 545 23.91 -17.31 -0.04
N TRP A 546 23.89 -16.41 0.94
CA TRP A 546 24.24 -16.72 2.33
C TRP A 546 23.35 -17.81 2.96
N LEU A 547 22.07 -17.91 2.55
CA LEU A 547 21.19 -18.97 3.04
C LEU A 547 21.52 -20.34 2.45
N VAL A 548 22.00 -20.39 1.21
CA VAL A 548 22.29 -21.63 0.47
C VAL A 548 23.68 -22.17 0.84
N LEU A 549 24.66 -21.30 1.10
CA LEU A 549 26.02 -21.71 1.40
C LEU A 549 26.10 -22.60 2.67
N PRO A 550 26.89 -23.71 2.64
CA PRO A 550 27.07 -24.58 3.79
C PRO A 550 27.66 -23.82 4.99
N ARG A 551 27.33 -24.27 6.21
CA ARG A 551 28.00 -23.74 7.41
C ARG A 551 29.47 -24.12 7.33
N ARG A 552 30.37 -23.13 7.35
CA ARG A 552 31.76 -23.35 7.75
C ARG A 552 31.83 -23.42 9.26
#